data_AF-A0A822HAP7-F1
#
_entry.id   AF-A0A822HAP7-F1
#
_cell.length_a   1.000
_cell.length_b   1.000
_cell.length_c   1.000
_cell.angle_alpha   90.00
_cell.angle_beta   90.00
_cell.angle_gamma   90.00
#
_symmetry.space_group_name_H-M   'P 1'
#
loop_
_entity.id
_entity.type
_entity.pdbx_description
1 polymer ?
#
loop_
_entity_poly.entity_id
_entity_poly.type
_entity_poly.pdbx_seq_one_letter_code
_entity_poly.pdbx_strand_id
1 'polypeptide(L)'
;MGQGIYVISVAWTGIAASLLPEGRTVHSRFKLPVPILETSTSSIRPHSKEAEEIKKAAVFIWDEAPMALSYALKAVDILLRDIMNINLHFAGKIMVLGGDFRQVLPVIRFANRSELIAASLKSSDLWSNFKVMHLNQNMRTGPGEEEFSKWLIKLGNGEFHQ
;
A
#
# COMPACT_ATOMS: atom_id res chain seq x y z
N MET A 1 -5.84 -23.32 -8.59
CA MET A 1 -4.46 -23.52 -9.08
C MET A 1 -4.27 -22.61 -10.29
N GLY A 2 -3.74 -21.39 -10.10
CA GLY A 2 -3.77 -20.32 -11.11
C GLY A 2 -2.38 -19.96 -11.64
N GLN A 3 -2.17 -20.14 -12.96
CA GLN A 3 -1.21 -19.50 -13.87
C GLN A 3 0.29 -19.31 -13.50
N GLY A 4 0.80 -19.84 -12.39
CA GLY A 4 2.26 -19.82 -12.12
C GLY A 4 2.86 -18.43 -11.89
N ILE A 5 2.04 -17.38 -11.76
CA ILE A 5 2.46 -16.03 -11.42
C ILE A 5 2.56 -15.95 -9.90
N TYR A 6 3.78 -15.72 -9.38
CA TYR A 6 3.99 -15.55 -7.95
C TYR A 6 3.59 -14.12 -7.54
N VAL A 7 2.68 -14.03 -6.57
CA VAL A 7 2.11 -12.79 -6.05
C VAL A 7 2.48 -12.66 -4.58
N ILE A 8 2.89 -11.47 -4.16
CA ILE A 8 3.11 -11.14 -2.75
C ILE A 8 2.03 -10.17 -2.30
N SER A 9 1.26 -10.57 -1.29
CA SER A 9 0.22 -9.75 -0.68
C SER A 9 0.72 -9.16 0.64
N VAL A 10 0.58 -7.84 0.80
CA VAL A 10 0.98 -7.11 1.99
C VAL A 10 -0.08 -6.11 2.40
N ALA A 11 -0.05 -5.69 3.67
CA ALA A 11 -0.85 -4.56 4.14
C ALA A 11 -0.06 -3.70 5.14
N TRP A 12 -0.54 -2.49 5.42
CA TRP A 12 0.13 -1.60 6.39
C TRP A 12 0.01 -2.14 7.83
N THR A 13 -1.19 -2.59 8.22
CA THR A 13 -1.51 -3.06 9.58
C THR A 13 -1.54 -4.59 9.66
N GLY A 14 -1.33 -5.13 10.87
CA GLY A 14 -1.36 -6.58 11.10
C GLY A 14 -2.73 -7.21 10.85
N ILE A 15 -3.81 -6.52 11.24
CA ILE A 15 -5.18 -7.02 11.04
C ILE A 15 -5.50 -7.11 9.55
N ALA A 16 -5.23 -6.06 8.77
CA ALA A 16 -5.45 -6.08 7.33
C ALA A 16 -4.60 -7.19 6.66
N ALA A 17 -3.33 -7.33 7.04
CA ALA A 17 -2.46 -8.37 6.51
C ALA A 17 -3.00 -9.79 6.79
N SER A 18 -3.61 -10.03 7.94
CA SER A 18 -4.16 -11.34 8.30
C SER A 18 -5.37 -11.78 7.46
N LEU A 19 -6.04 -10.83 6.80
CA LEU A 19 -7.17 -11.09 5.91
C LEU A 19 -6.73 -11.46 4.48
N LEU A 20 -5.46 -11.24 4.15
CA LEU A 20 -4.88 -11.57 2.85
C LEU A 20 -4.32 -13.00 2.87
N PRO A 21 -4.49 -13.78 1.79
CA PRO A 21 -3.84 -15.08 1.64
C PRO A 21 -2.31 -14.94 1.77
N GLU A 22 -1.73 -15.67 2.74
CA GLU A 22 -0.29 -15.59 3.10
C GLU A 22 0.20 -14.16 3.40
N GLY A 23 -0.71 -13.26 3.78
CA GLY A 23 -0.44 -11.86 3.95
C GLY A 23 0.54 -11.58 5.09
N ARG A 24 1.36 -10.55 4.89
CA ARG A 24 2.26 -10.01 5.92
C ARG A 24 2.18 -8.50 5.95
N THR A 25 2.56 -7.90 7.07
CA THR A 25 2.73 -6.44 7.08
C THR A 25 3.87 -6.04 6.16
N VAL A 26 3.77 -4.85 5.56
CA VAL A 26 4.82 -4.26 4.70
C VAL A 26 6.16 -4.24 5.44
N HIS A 27 6.15 -3.80 6.70
CA HIS A 27 7.33 -3.78 7.56
C HIS A 27 7.98 -5.16 7.71
N SER A 28 7.17 -6.20 7.94
CA SER A 28 7.68 -7.57 8.11
C SER A 28 8.18 -8.16 6.80
N ARG A 29 7.43 -8.01 5.70
CA ARG A 29 7.77 -8.59 4.39
C ARG A 29 9.04 -8.00 3.81
N PHE A 30 9.22 -6.68 3.94
CA PHE A 30 10.35 -5.95 3.37
C PHE A 30 11.40 -5.53 4.41
N LYS A 31 11.28 -5.98 5.67
CA LYS A 31 12.19 -5.66 6.78
C LYS A 31 12.49 -4.16 6.90
N LEU A 32 11.42 -3.36 6.82
CA LEU A 32 11.50 -1.91 7.02
C LEU A 32 11.59 -1.60 8.53
N PRO A 33 12.34 -0.56 8.93
CA PRO A 33 12.43 -0.16 10.33
C PRO A 33 11.09 0.38 10.85
N VAL A 34 10.90 0.28 12.17
CA VAL A 34 9.80 0.91 12.91
C VAL A 34 10.43 1.74 14.03
N PRO A 35 10.32 3.08 14.01
CA PRO A 35 9.56 3.89 13.04
C PRO A 35 10.23 3.96 11.66
N ILE A 36 9.42 4.20 10.64
CA ILE A 36 9.91 4.49 9.29
C ILE A 36 10.02 6.00 9.09
N LEU A 37 11.16 6.40 8.53
CA LEU A 37 11.56 7.78 8.29
C LEU A 37 11.87 7.98 6.81
N GLU A 38 12.02 9.22 6.37
CA GLU A 38 12.28 9.58 4.97
C GLU A 38 13.52 8.88 4.37
N THR A 39 14.59 8.74 5.16
CA THR A 39 15.84 8.09 4.75
C THR A 39 15.88 6.60 5.05
N SER A 40 14.76 6.01 5.49
CA SER A 40 14.72 4.58 5.82
C SER A 40 14.87 3.71 4.59
N THR A 41 15.68 2.67 4.72
CA THR A 41 15.83 1.62 3.72
C THR A 41 15.52 0.25 4.34
N SER A 42 15.34 -0.75 3.48
CA SER A 42 15.24 -2.13 3.92
C SER A 42 16.58 -2.67 4.41
N SER A 43 16.53 -3.58 5.38
CA SER A 43 17.71 -4.35 5.84
C SER A 43 17.95 -5.65 5.04
N ILE A 44 17.11 -5.97 4.05
CA ILE A 44 17.24 -7.17 3.22
C ILE A 44 18.51 -7.05 2.36
N ARG A 45 19.32 -8.10 2.36
CA ARG A 45 20.54 -8.18 1.55
C ARG A 45 20.24 -8.85 0.20
N PRO A 46 20.86 -8.43 -0.92
CA PRO A 46 20.55 -8.96 -2.26
C PRO A 46 20.61 -10.48 -2.45
N HIS A 47 21.41 -11.19 -1.63
CA HIS A 47 21.60 -12.64 -1.70
C HIS A 47 20.94 -13.39 -0.52
N SER A 48 20.08 -12.74 0.26
CA SER A 48 19.36 -13.41 1.34
C SER A 48 18.20 -14.25 0.79
N LYS A 49 17.71 -15.21 1.59
CA LYS A 49 16.56 -16.04 1.22
C LYS A 49 15.32 -15.18 0.97
N GLU A 50 15.13 -14.13 1.76
CA GLU A 50 14.03 -13.16 1.60
C GLU A 50 14.13 -12.41 0.28
N ALA A 51 15.33 -11.96 -0.11
CA ALA A 51 15.52 -11.33 -1.41
C ALA A 51 15.15 -12.29 -2.54
N GLU A 52 15.60 -13.54 -2.49
CA GLU A 52 15.26 -14.56 -3.50
C GLU A 52 13.75 -14.85 -3.58
N GLU A 53 13.03 -14.82 -2.45
CA GLU A 53 11.57 -14.90 -2.45
C GLU A 53 10.91 -13.69 -3.10
N ILE A 54 11.39 -12.48 -2.80
CA ILE A 54 10.84 -11.23 -3.37
C ILE A 54 11.10 -11.17 -4.87
N LYS A 55 12.29 -11.58 -5.34
CA LYS A 55 12.65 -11.58 -6.77
C LYS A 55 11.71 -12.43 -7.62
N LYS A 56 11.24 -13.55 -7.09
CA LYS A 56 10.29 -14.46 -7.77
C LYS A 56 8.94 -13.81 -8.04
N ALA A 57 8.55 -12.81 -7.26
CA ALA A 57 7.26 -12.18 -7.41
C ALA A 57 7.22 -11.33 -8.67
N ALA A 58 6.13 -11.47 -9.43
CA ALA A 58 5.83 -10.59 -10.56
C ALA A 58 4.92 -9.44 -10.14
N VAL A 59 4.05 -9.69 -9.14
CA VAL A 59 3.02 -8.76 -8.67
C VAL A 59 3.10 -8.62 -7.16
N PHE A 60 2.99 -7.38 -6.70
CA PHE A 60 2.81 -7.03 -5.29
C PHE A 60 1.45 -6.37 -5.11
N ILE A 61 0.63 -6.93 -4.24
CA ILE A 61 -0.65 -6.36 -3.85
C ILE A 61 -0.48 -5.76 -2.46
N TRP A 62 -0.70 -4.46 -2.34
CA TRP A 62 -0.62 -3.74 -1.09
C TRP A 62 -2.01 -3.24 -0.72
N ASP A 63 -2.64 -3.91 0.25
CA ASP A 63 -3.94 -3.54 0.80
C ASP A 63 -3.82 -2.51 1.93
N GLU A 64 -4.84 -1.68 2.08
CA GLU A 64 -4.84 -0.52 2.99
C GLU A 64 -3.60 0.39 2.81
N ALA A 65 -3.18 0.55 1.56
CA ALA A 65 -2.04 1.38 1.19
C ALA A 65 -2.17 2.85 1.65
N PRO A 66 -3.35 3.51 1.61
CA PRO A 66 -3.49 4.90 2.06
C PRO A 66 -3.03 5.20 3.50
N MET A 67 -3.01 4.18 4.37
CA MET A 67 -2.51 4.31 5.74
C MET A 67 -0.97 4.40 5.83
N ALA A 68 -0.26 4.05 4.74
CA ALA A 68 1.18 4.04 4.70
C ALA A 68 1.77 5.42 4.41
N LEU A 69 2.91 5.69 5.05
CA LEU A 69 3.74 6.85 4.70
C LEU A 69 4.37 6.64 3.32
N SER A 70 4.50 7.72 2.54
CA SER A 70 5.18 7.73 1.24
C SER A 70 6.60 7.16 1.31
N TYR A 71 7.26 7.31 2.46
CA TYR A 71 8.59 6.75 2.75
C TYR A 71 8.62 5.23 2.64
N ALA A 72 7.55 4.53 3.02
CA ALA A 72 7.46 3.08 2.89
C ALA A 72 7.46 2.65 1.43
N LEU A 73 6.70 3.37 0.58
CA LEU A 73 6.67 3.09 -0.85
C LEU A 73 8.04 3.36 -1.49
N LYS A 74 8.71 4.46 -1.13
CA LYS A 74 10.07 4.79 -1.58
C LYS A 74 11.09 3.73 -1.15
N ALA A 75 11.04 3.29 0.11
CA ALA A 75 11.95 2.25 0.63
C ALA A 75 11.77 0.89 -0.08
N VAL A 76 10.53 0.52 -0.40
CA VAL A 76 10.23 -0.69 -1.18
C VAL A 76 10.72 -0.56 -2.62
N ASP A 77 10.52 0.58 -3.27
CA ASP A 77 11.04 0.85 -4.61
C ASP A 77 12.58 0.72 -4.67
N ILE A 78 13.29 1.36 -3.73
CA ILE A 78 14.75 1.26 -3.62
C ILE A 78 15.17 -0.20 -3.42
N LEU A 79 14.56 -0.90 -2.45
CA LEU A 79 14.85 -2.31 -2.20
C LEU A 79 14.70 -3.16 -3.46
N LEU A 80 13.60 -3.00 -4.21
CA LEU A 80 13.35 -3.79 -5.41
C LEU A 80 14.41 -3.51 -6.49
N ARG A 81 14.77 -2.24 -6.69
CA ARG A 81 15.83 -1.84 -7.62
C ARG A 81 17.18 -2.44 -7.24
N ASP A 82 17.51 -2.43 -5.95
CA ASP A 82 18.77 -2.95 -5.41
C ASP A 82 18.87 -4.47 -5.55
N ILE A 83 17.86 -5.23 -5.11
CA ILE A 83 17.93 -6.70 -5.16
C ILE A 83 17.84 -7.23 -6.59
N MET A 84 17.11 -6.55 -7.48
CA MET A 84 16.98 -6.94 -8.87
C MET A 84 18.12 -6.43 -9.74
N ASN A 85 18.89 -5.45 -9.25
CA ASN A 85 19.89 -4.70 -10.03
C ASN A 85 19.31 -4.09 -11.33
N ILE A 86 18.11 -3.49 -11.22
CA ILE A 86 17.38 -2.88 -12.35
C ILE A 86 16.93 -1.48 -11.93
N ASN A 87 17.39 -0.44 -12.64
CA ASN A 87 17.05 0.95 -12.33
C ASN A 87 15.76 1.41 -13.03
N LEU A 88 14.69 0.64 -12.88
CA LEU A 88 13.31 1.00 -13.25
C LEU A 88 12.48 1.11 -11.98
N HIS A 89 11.42 1.91 -11.96
CA HIS A 89 10.49 1.94 -10.82
C HIS A 89 10.03 0.52 -10.48
N PHE A 90 10.15 0.16 -9.20
CA PHE A 90 9.90 -1.15 -8.62
C PHE A 90 10.63 -2.29 -9.35
N ALA A 91 11.77 -2.01 -9.97
CA ALA A 91 12.51 -2.92 -10.86
C ALA A 91 11.64 -3.52 -11.99
N GLY A 92 10.63 -2.79 -12.46
CA GLY A 92 9.68 -3.26 -13.48
C GLY A 92 8.62 -4.24 -12.97
N LYS A 93 8.51 -4.44 -11.66
CA LYS A 93 7.47 -5.28 -11.04
C LYS A 93 6.13 -4.55 -11.02
N ILE A 94 5.04 -5.30 -11.01
CA ILE A 94 3.70 -4.74 -10.95
C ILE A 94 3.33 -4.45 -9.50
N MET A 95 3.02 -3.19 -9.20
CA MET A 95 2.52 -2.75 -7.90
C MET A 95 1.01 -2.45 -8.02
N VAL A 96 0.19 -3.14 -7.22
CA VAL A 96 -1.23 -2.87 -7.08
C VAL A 96 -1.48 -2.33 -5.68
N LEU A 97 -1.85 -1.06 -5.58
CA LEU A 97 -2.18 -0.41 -4.30
C LEU A 97 -3.70 -0.37 -4.14
N GLY A 98 -4.20 -1.01 -3.08
CA GLY A 98 -5.60 -1.04 -2.71
C GLY A 98 -5.86 -0.24 -1.42
N GLY A 99 -7.09 0.22 -1.26
CA GLY A 99 -7.57 0.92 -0.07
C GLY A 99 -8.40 2.15 -0.40
N ASP A 100 -8.90 2.83 0.62
CA ASP A 100 -9.74 4.01 0.49
C ASP A 100 -9.14 5.21 1.23
N PHE A 101 -8.78 6.26 0.48
CA PHE A 101 -8.22 7.50 1.03
C PHE A 101 -9.22 8.30 1.88
N ARG A 102 -10.50 7.93 1.89
CA ARG A 102 -11.53 8.52 2.75
C ARG A 102 -11.55 7.91 4.16
N GLN A 103 -10.79 6.83 4.39
CA GLN A 103 -10.68 6.20 5.70
C GLN A 103 -9.64 6.93 6.57
N VAL A 104 -8.49 6.29 6.81
CA VAL A 104 -7.50 6.75 7.78
C VAL A 104 -6.23 7.18 7.06
N LEU A 105 -5.81 8.42 7.31
CA LEU A 105 -4.53 8.95 6.84
C LEU A 105 -3.35 8.31 7.61
N PRO A 106 -2.12 8.41 7.09
CA PRO A 106 -0.95 7.94 7.82
C PRO A 106 -0.84 8.59 9.21
N VAL A 107 -0.48 7.79 10.22
CA VAL A 107 -0.39 8.28 11.60
C VAL A 107 1.01 8.82 11.88
N ILE A 108 1.11 10.14 12.07
CA ILE A 108 2.35 10.82 12.46
C ILE A 108 2.09 11.60 13.74
N ARG A 109 2.88 11.35 14.78
CA ARG A 109 2.69 12.01 16.08
C ARG A 109 2.97 13.51 15.96
N PHE A 110 2.05 14.32 16.49
CA PHE A 110 2.15 15.78 16.53
C PHE A 110 2.21 16.48 15.16
N ALA A 111 1.90 15.77 14.07
CA ALA A 111 1.93 16.35 12.75
C ALA A 111 0.74 17.27 12.51
N ASN A 112 0.99 18.39 11.85
CA ASN A 112 -0.04 19.27 11.32
C ASN A 112 -0.60 18.72 9.99
N ARG A 113 -1.67 19.36 9.48
CA ARG A 113 -2.34 18.93 8.25
C ARG A 113 -1.41 18.89 7.03
N SER A 114 -0.52 19.87 6.90
CA SER A 114 0.41 19.95 5.76
C SER A 114 1.43 18.82 5.81
N GLU A 115 1.95 18.50 7.00
CA GLU A 115 2.87 17.38 7.21
C GLU A 115 2.22 16.03 6.89
N LEU A 116 0.96 15.83 7.32
CA LEU A 116 0.20 14.62 6.97
C LEU A 116 -0.01 14.47 5.47
N ILE A 117 -0.36 15.56 4.77
CA ILE A 117 -0.52 15.55 3.31
C ILE A 117 0.82 15.24 2.63
N ALA A 118 1.90 15.91 3.03
CA ALA A 118 3.24 15.71 2.46
C ALA A 118 3.73 14.27 2.63
N ALA A 119 3.39 13.63 3.75
CA ALA A 119 3.75 12.25 4.02
C ALA A 119 2.81 11.21 3.40
N SER A 120 1.68 11.62 2.82
CA SER A 120 0.73 10.71 2.18
C SER A 120 1.27 10.12 0.88
N LEU A 121 0.80 8.93 0.50
CA LEU A 121 1.18 8.28 -0.77
C LEU A 121 0.98 9.18 -1.99
N LYS A 122 -0.09 9.99 -2.01
CA LYS A 122 -0.41 10.90 -3.13
C LYS A 122 0.63 11.98 -3.35
N SER A 123 1.39 12.33 -2.31
CA SER A 123 2.47 13.32 -2.38
C SER A 123 3.82 12.69 -2.74
N SER A 124 3.89 11.37 -2.92
CA SER A 124 5.10 10.70 -3.36
C SER A 124 5.37 10.99 -4.84
N ASP A 125 6.64 11.21 -5.19
CA ASP A 125 7.09 11.35 -6.59
C ASP A 125 6.73 10.11 -7.43
N LEU A 126 6.68 8.94 -6.77
CA LEU A 126 6.29 7.67 -7.39
C LEU A 126 4.80 7.62 -7.79
N TRP A 127 3.95 8.43 -7.15
CA TRP A 127 2.50 8.38 -7.35
C TRP A 127 2.09 8.65 -8.80
N SER A 128 2.81 9.55 -9.48
CA SER A 128 2.59 9.89 -10.89
C SER A 128 2.69 8.70 -11.85
N ASN A 129 3.34 7.61 -11.45
CA ASN A 129 3.48 6.39 -12.24
C ASN A 129 2.30 5.42 -12.09
N PHE A 130 1.39 5.67 -11.14
CA PHE A 130 0.24 4.80 -10.91
C PHE A 130 -0.96 5.23 -11.76
N LYS A 131 -1.61 4.24 -12.37
CA LYS A 131 -2.93 4.43 -12.97
C LYS A 131 -3.99 4.24 -11.88
N VAL A 132 -4.79 5.28 -11.63
CA VAL A 132 -5.88 5.22 -10.66
C VAL A 132 -7.09 4.51 -11.28
N MET A 133 -7.64 3.55 -10.56
CA MET A 133 -8.87 2.85 -10.92
C MET A 133 -9.86 2.96 -9.77
N HIS A 134 -11.13 3.25 -10.09
CA HIS A 134 -12.20 3.39 -9.11
C HIS A 134 -13.14 2.19 -9.18
N LEU A 135 -13.39 1.57 -8.03
CA LEU A 135 -14.42 0.55 -7.89
C LEU A 135 -15.73 1.26 -7.49
N ASN A 136 -16.77 1.08 -8.30
CA ASN A 136 -18.03 1.83 -8.16
C ASN A 136 -19.18 0.99 -7.57
N GLN A 137 -18.99 -0.32 -7.44
CA GLN A 137 -20.00 -1.23 -6.90
C GLN A 137 -19.65 -1.64 -5.46
N ASN A 138 -20.52 -1.29 -4.52
CA ASN A 138 -20.41 -1.75 -3.14
C ASN A 138 -20.92 -3.19 -3.04
N MET A 139 -20.04 -4.10 -2.62
CA MET A 139 -20.37 -5.52 -2.45
C MET A 139 -20.67 -5.90 -0.99
N ARG A 140 -20.56 -4.95 -0.06
CA ARG A 140 -20.82 -5.15 1.37
C ARG A 140 -22.29 -4.97 1.72
N THR A 141 -22.99 -4.09 1.02
CA THR A 141 -24.44 -3.86 1.19
C THR A 141 -25.22 -4.81 0.29
N GLY A 142 -26.24 -5.47 0.85
CA GLY A 142 -27.11 -6.40 0.13
C GLY A 142 -28.23 -5.71 -0.66
N PRO A 143 -29.05 -6.48 -1.41
CA PRO A 143 -30.25 -5.96 -2.07
C PRO A 143 -31.19 -5.29 -1.06
N GLY A 144 -31.64 -4.06 -1.33
CA GLY A 144 -32.52 -3.28 -0.45
C GLY A 144 -31.81 -2.33 0.52
N GLU A 145 -30.47 -2.29 0.52
CA GLU A 145 -29.66 -1.37 1.33
C GLU A 145 -29.06 -0.22 0.50
N GLU A 146 -29.63 0.08 -0.68
CA GLU A 146 -29.06 1.07 -1.61
C GLU A 146 -29.04 2.48 -1.01
N GLU A 147 -30.04 2.84 -0.20
CA GLU A 147 -30.06 4.13 0.50
C GLU A 147 -28.94 4.25 1.53
N PHE A 148 -28.69 3.18 2.30
CA PHE A 148 -27.60 3.14 3.27
C PHE A 148 -26.24 3.19 2.57
N SER A 149 -26.08 2.48 1.46
CA SER A 149 -24.87 2.53 0.64
C SER A 149 -24.59 3.93 0.09
N LYS A 150 -25.62 4.62 -0.42
CA LYS A 150 -25.52 6.02 -0.86
C LYS A 150 -25.18 6.96 0.31
N TRP A 151 -25.79 6.75 1.47
CA TRP A 151 -25.50 7.52 2.67
C TRP A 151 -24.04 7.37 3.12
N LEU A 152 -23.49 6.15 3.14
CA LEU A 152 -22.09 5.89 3.46
C LEU A 152 -21.12 6.62 2.52
N ILE A 153 -21.42 6.65 1.21
CA ILE A 153 -20.59 7.36 0.23
C ILE A 153 -20.61 8.87 0.50
N LYS A 154 -21.77 9.46 0.74
CA LYS A 154 -21.90 10.89 1.10
C LYS A 154 -21.11 11.22 2.36
N LEU A 155 -21.14 10.31 3.35
CA LEU A 155 -20.40 10.46 4.60
C LEU A 155 -18.89 10.45 4.35
N GLY A 156 -18.40 9.46 3.60
CA GLY A 156 -16.98 9.37 3.26
C GLY A 156 -16.47 10.55 2.41
N ASN A 157 -17.34 11.18 1.63
CA ASN A 157 -17.01 12.38 0.85
C ASN A 157 -17.06 13.68 1.66
N GLY A 158 -17.57 13.65 2.90
CA GLY A 158 -17.75 14.84 3.72
C GLY A 158 -18.89 15.75 3.24
N GLU A 159 -19.88 15.22 2.54
CA GLU A 159 -21.01 15.98 1.97
C GLU A 159 -22.14 16.27 2.99
N PHE A 160 -22.02 15.75 4.21
CA PHE A 160 -22.88 16.14 5.33
C PHE A 160 -22.27 17.37 6.01
N HIS A 161 -22.71 18.55 5.60
CA HIS A 161 -22.46 19.77 6.35
C HIS A 161 -23.31 19.73 7.64
N GLN A 162 -22.64 19.86 8.80
CA GLN A 162 -23.29 20.29 10.04
C GLN A 162 -23.43 21.81 10.03
#